data_AF-A0A7C1J099-F1
#
_entry.id   AF-A0A7C1J099-F1
#
_cell.length_a   1.000
_cell.length_b   1.000
_cell.length_c   1.000
_cell.angle_alpha   90.00
_cell.angle_beta   90.00
_cell.angle_gamma   90.00
#
_symmetry.space_group_name_H-M   'P 1'
#
loop_
_entity.id
_entity.type
_entity.pdbx_description
1 polymer ?
#
loop_
_entity_poly.entity_id
_entity_poly.type
_entity_poly.pdbx_seq_one_letter_code
_entity_poly.pdbx_strand_id
1 'polypeptide(L)'
;DVCLAAWLGAPPGLCVHEETCGAALVMEHNGDLYACDHFVDPAHRLGNILETPLADLVASEAQRRFGLAKREALPRRCRECPVGFVCHGGCPKDRLLRTPEGEPGLNYLCEGYRAFFSHIGTPMREMAAEVRAGRPAANVMLSLQQEASARERSFATAGRNDPCPCGSGLKYKHCHGARGRSR
;
A
#
# COMPACT_ATOMS: atom_id res chain seq x y z
N ASP A 1 1.67 -11.51 1.44
CA ASP A 1 1.44 -11.51 2.90
C ASP A 1 1.09 -10.11 3.42
N VAL A 2 1.87 -9.07 3.11
CA VAL A 2 1.70 -7.68 3.60
C VAL A 2 0.27 -7.16 3.55
N CYS A 3 -0.36 -7.18 2.37
CA CYS A 3 -1.72 -6.69 2.21
C CYS A 3 -2.71 -7.52 3.04
N LEU A 4 -2.67 -8.85 2.92
CA LEU A 4 -3.60 -9.70 3.66
C LEU A 4 -3.49 -9.50 5.18
N ALA A 5 -2.27 -9.32 5.71
CA ALA A 5 -2.06 -9.00 7.12
C ALA A 5 -2.79 -7.71 7.54
N ALA A 6 -2.67 -6.63 6.75
CA ALA A 6 -3.37 -5.38 7.02
C ALA A 6 -4.90 -5.56 7.07
N TRP A 7 -5.49 -6.31 6.12
CA TRP A 7 -6.93 -6.61 6.11
C TRP A 7 -7.37 -7.56 7.23
N LEU A 8 -6.44 -8.33 7.79
CA LEU A 8 -6.67 -9.12 9.01
C LEU A 8 -6.57 -8.27 10.29
N GLY A 9 -6.09 -7.03 10.20
CA GLY A 9 -5.83 -6.15 11.34
C GLY A 9 -4.49 -6.44 12.03
N ALA A 10 -3.61 -7.19 11.37
CA ALA A 10 -2.24 -7.45 11.82
C ALA A 10 -1.26 -6.44 11.21
N PRO A 11 -0.09 -6.22 11.84
CA PRO A 11 0.99 -5.43 11.24
C PRO A 11 1.36 -5.96 9.84
N PRO A 12 1.50 -5.08 8.82
CA PRO A 12 1.81 -5.52 7.46
C PRO A 12 3.17 -6.20 7.30
N GLY A 13 4.10 -6.05 8.24
CA GLY A 13 5.41 -6.71 8.28
C GLY A 13 6.49 -6.07 7.39
N LEU A 14 6.11 -5.22 6.43
CA LEU A 14 7.04 -4.43 5.63
C LEU A 14 7.07 -2.98 6.13
N CYS A 15 8.26 -2.47 6.49
CA CYS A 15 8.44 -1.18 7.16
C CYS A 15 7.77 0.01 6.44
N VAL A 16 7.72 -0.01 5.11
CA VAL A 16 7.09 1.01 4.27
C VAL A 16 5.57 1.09 4.51
N HIS A 17 4.94 -0.02 4.86
CA HIS A 17 3.51 -0.15 5.09
C HIS A 17 3.14 -0.24 6.58
N GLU A 18 4.09 -0.27 7.51
CA GLU A 18 3.80 -0.18 8.94
C GLU A 18 3.27 1.20 9.36
N GLU A 19 2.54 1.29 10.48
CA GLU A 19 2.08 2.58 11.00
C GLU A 19 3.23 3.50 11.40
N THR A 20 4.29 2.92 12.00
CA THR A 20 5.50 3.61 12.47
C THR A 20 6.76 3.02 11.82
N CYS A 21 7.85 3.78 11.81
CA CYS A 21 9.17 3.34 11.35
C CYS A 21 10.09 2.97 12.53
N GLY A 22 11.38 2.74 12.25
CA GLY A 22 12.43 2.67 13.27
C GLY A 22 12.82 1.28 13.76
N ALA A 23 12.24 0.21 13.21
CA ALA A 23 12.64 -1.16 13.51
C ALA A 23 13.74 -1.70 12.58
N ALA A 24 13.95 -1.05 11.43
CA ALA A 24 14.92 -1.45 10.40
C ALA A 24 16.17 -0.57 10.46
N LEU A 25 16.90 -0.64 11.58
CA LEU A 25 18.14 0.10 11.78
C LEU A 25 19.24 -0.41 10.86
N VAL A 26 20.24 0.43 10.60
CA VAL A 26 21.41 0.06 9.80
C VAL A 26 22.68 0.31 10.60
N MET A 27 23.61 -0.64 10.50
CA MET A 27 24.91 -0.58 11.14
C MET A 27 25.99 -0.54 10.06
N GLU A 28 26.86 0.46 10.15
CA GLU A 28 28.02 0.59 9.28
C GLU A 28 29.21 -0.22 9.80
N HIS A 29 30.17 -0.48 8.91
CA HIS A 29 31.33 -1.32 9.22
C HIS A 29 32.20 -0.81 10.38
N ASN A 30 32.12 0.49 10.71
CA ASN A 30 32.84 1.14 11.80
C ASN A 30 32.10 1.04 13.16
N GLY A 31 30.94 0.38 13.19
CA GLY A 31 30.09 0.25 14.38
C GLY A 31 29.08 1.37 14.56
N ASP A 32 29.04 2.38 13.69
CA ASP A 32 28.02 3.42 13.76
C ASP A 32 26.64 2.84 13.45
N LEU A 33 25.66 3.20 14.26
CA LEU A 33 24.27 2.80 14.12
C LEU A 33 23.42 3.99 13.72
N TYR A 34 22.58 3.81 12.70
CA TYR A 34 21.66 4.83 12.19
C TYR A 34 20.22 4.34 12.24
N ALA A 35 19.31 5.30 12.24
CA ALA A 35 17.89 5.05 12.42
C ALA A 35 17.25 4.15 11.35
N CYS A 36 17.75 4.21 10.11
CA CYS A 36 17.25 3.49 8.93
C CYS A 36 18.27 3.56 7.78
N ASP A 37 18.26 2.57 6.88
CA ASP A 37 19.07 2.55 5.64
C ASP A 37 18.86 3.75 4.70
N HIS A 38 17.68 4.38 4.72
CA HIS A 38 17.39 5.58 3.96
C HIS A 38 17.86 6.89 4.63
N PHE A 39 18.32 6.82 5.87
CA PHE A 39 18.68 7.97 6.71
C PHE A 39 20.06 7.73 7.36
N VAL A 40 21.07 7.50 6.53
CA VAL A 40 22.48 7.32 6.93
C VAL A 40 23.21 8.65 6.83
N ASP A 41 22.88 9.56 7.74
CA ASP A 41 23.46 10.90 7.84
C ASP A 41 23.68 11.31 9.31
N PRO A 42 24.48 12.35 9.58
CA PRO A 42 24.80 12.74 10.96
C PRO A 42 23.59 13.08 11.83
N ALA A 43 22.48 13.57 11.27
CA ALA A 43 21.29 13.91 12.03
C ALA A 43 20.51 12.66 12.51
N HIS A 44 20.76 11.51 11.89
CA HIS A 44 20.09 10.24 12.17
C HIS A 44 21.03 9.17 12.74
N ARG A 45 22.28 9.52 13.05
CA ARG A 45 23.22 8.66 13.78
C ARG A 45 22.79 8.54 15.24
N LEU A 46 22.55 7.32 15.70
CA LEU A 46 22.16 7.02 17.07
C LEU A 46 23.36 6.90 18.02
N GLY A 47 24.51 6.44 17.50
CA GLY A 47 25.73 6.25 18.27
C GLY A 47 26.65 5.21 17.62
N ASN A 48 27.59 4.67 18.39
CA ASN A 48 28.48 3.59 17.97
C ASN A 48 28.36 2.39 18.93
N ILE A 49 28.20 1.18 18.38
CA ILE A 49 27.99 -0.03 19.17
C ILE A 49 29.22 -0.50 19.96
N LEU A 50 30.41 0.02 19.64
CA LEU A 50 31.63 -0.23 20.41
C LEU A 50 31.68 0.60 21.71
N GLU A 51 30.87 1.64 21.81
CA GLU A 51 30.82 2.57 22.95
C GLU A 51 29.54 2.41 23.79
N THR A 52 28.40 2.19 23.13
CA THR A 52 27.07 2.09 23.76
C THR A 52 26.41 0.76 23.41
N PRO A 53 25.81 0.03 24.37
CA PRO A 53 25.09 -1.20 24.06
C PRO A 53 23.99 -0.98 23.01
N LEU A 54 23.90 -1.90 22.04
CA LEU A 54 22.93 -1.82 20.94
C LEU A 54 21.49 -1.65 21.44
N ALA A 55 21.11 -2.35 22.51
CA ALA A 55 19.78 -2.26 23.08
C ALA A 55 19.41 -0.84 23.53
N ASP A 56 20.37 -0.09 24.09
CA ASP A 56 20.16 1.29 24.54
C ASP A 56 20.00 2.24 23.35
N LEU A 57 20.77 2.02 22.28
CA LEU A 57 20.66 2.80 21.04
C LEU A 57 19.31 2.56 20.36
N VAL A 58 18.87 1.30 20.27
CA VAL A 58 17.57 0.91 19.69
C VAL A 58 16.40 1.45 20.51
N ALA A 59 16.52 1.44 21.84
CA ALA A 59 15.50 1.94 22.76
C ALA A 59 15.53 3.47 22.97
N SER A 60 16.50 4.16 22.37
CA SER A 60 16.73 5.59 22.57
C SER A 60 15.52 6.45 22.19
N GLU A 61 15.37 7.58 22.88
CA GLU A 61 14.30 8.55 22.57
C GLU A 61 14.42 9.10 21.14
N ALA A 62 15.65 9.27 20.64
CA ALA A 62 15.88 9.67 19.25
C ALA A 62 15.27 8.66 18.27
N GLN A 63 15.48 7.35 18.49
CA GLN A 63 14.95 6.30 17.62
C GLN A 63 13.41 6.19 17.72
N ARG A 64 12.86 6.31 18.93
CA ARG A 64 11.41 6.33 19.16
C ARG A 64 10.75 7.50 18.43
N ARG A 65 11.32 8.70 18.53
CA ARG A 65 10.82 9.90 17.84
C ARG A 65 10.91 9.76 16.32
N PHE A 66 12.01 9.21 15.80
CA PHE A 66 12.15 8.92 14.37
C PHE A 66 11.03 7.99 13.88
N GLY A 67 10.75 6.91 14.63
CA GLY A 67 9.70 5.95 14.29
C GLY A 67 8.29 6.56 14.29
N LEU A 68 7.96 7.33 15.32
CA LEU A 68 6.66 8.00 15.48
C LEU A 68 6.41 9.09 14.44
N ALA A 69 7.47 9.79 13.99
CA ALA A 69 7.36 10.86 13.00
C ALA A 69 6.70 10.40 11.69
N LYS A 70 6.85 9.12 11.31
CA LYS A 70 6.16 8.55 10.14
C LYS A 70 4.65 8.74 10.21
N ARG A 71 4.05 8.47 11.37
CA ARG A 71 2.61 8.59 11.60
C ARG A 71 2.20 10.04 11.83
N GLU A 72 2.95 10.73 12.67
CA GLU A 72 2.57 12.07 13.15
C GLU A 72 2.68 13.13 12.07
N ALA A 73 3.60 12.95 11.10
CA ALA A 73 3.75 13.84 9.96
C ALA A 73 2.82 13.52 8.78
N LEU A 74 1.80 12.67 8.96
CA LEU A 74 0.84 12.37 7.90
C LEU A 74 -0.08 13.57 7.62
N PRO A 75 -0.21 14.04 6.37
CA PRO A 75 -1.15 15.08 6.03
C PRO A 75 -2.59 14.61 6.26
N ARG A 76 -3.52 15.55 6.40
CA ARG A 76 -4.94 15.26 6.64
C ARG A 76 -5.51 14.29 5.60
N ARG A 77 -5.18 14.50 4.33
CA ARG A 77 -5.59 13.62 3.22
C ARG A 77 -5.19 12.15 3.41
N CYS A 78 -4.04 11.88 4.01
CA CYS A 78 -3.60 10.52 4.31
C CYS A 78 -4.37 9.91 5.48
N ARG A 79 -4.64 10.71 6.52
CA ARG A 79 -5.40 10.27 7.72
C ARG A 79 -6.86 9.94 7.42
N GLU A 80 -7.44 10.63 6.44
CA GLU A 80 -8.82 10.40 5.97
C GLU A 80 -8.89 9.43 4.77
N CYS A 81 -7.75 8.90 4.31
CA CYS A 81 -7.71 8.06 3.11
C CYS A 81 -8.32 6.68 3.37
N PRO A 82 -9.24 6.17 2.52
CA PRO A 82 -9.86 4.84 2.71
C PRO A 82 -8.88 3.66 2.72
N VAL A 83 -7.70 3.83 2.14
CA VAL A 83 -6.61 2.82 2.14
C VAL A 83 -5.46 3.20 3.06
N GLY A 84 -5.66 4.20 3.94
CA GLY A 84 -4.64 4.68 4.88
C GLY A 84 -4.15 3.60 5.84
N PHE A 85 -5.03 2.66 6.23
CA PHE A 85 -4.74 1.54 7.12
C PHE A 85 -3.77 0.48 6.57
N VAL A 86 -3.49 0.49 5.26
CA VAL A 86 -2.50 -0.40 4.64
C VAL A 86 -1.35 0.39 4.02
N CYS A 87 -1.62 1.62 3.59
CA CYS A 87 -0.61 2.49 3.00
C CYS A 87 0.28 3.14 4.06
N HIS A 88 -0.31 3.67 5.14
CA HIS A 88 0.36 4.47 6.18
C HIS A 88 1.27 5.59 5.64
N GLY A 89 0.90 6.14 4.47
CA GLY A 89 1.65 7.19 3.77
C GLY A 89 3.01 6.75 3.21
N GLY A 90 3.29 5.45 3.11
CA GLY A 90 4.54 4.91 2.59
C GLY A 90 5.79 5.35 3.37
N CYS A 91 6.96 5.16 2.77
CA CYS A 91 8.24 5.54 3.37
C CYS A 91 8.33 7.07 3.49
N PRO A 92 8.75 7.63 4.65
CA PRO A 92 8.99 9.07 4.80
C PRO A 92 10.01 9.63 3.79
N LYS A 93 11.01 8.85 3.39
CA LYS A 93 12.04 9.24 2.41
C LYS A 93 11.46 9.64 1.04
N ASP A 94 10.31 9.07 0.68
CA ASP A 94 9.65 9.28 -0.61
C ASP A 94 8.46 10.25 -0.52
N ARG A 95 8.29 10.95 0.61
CA ARG A 95 7.21 11.95 0.82
C ARG A 95 7.58 13.31 0.23
N LEU A 96 7.76 13.31 -1.09
CA LEU A 96 8.28 14.44 -1.86
C LEU A 96 7.19 15.37 -2.41
N LEU A 97 5.92 14.94 -2.36
CA LEU A 97 4.80 15.66 -2.95
C LEU A 97 4.02 16.46 -1.90
N ARG A 98 3.21 17.40 -2.39
CA ARG A 98 2.22 18.14 -1.61
C ARG A 98 0.82 17.65 -1.95
N THR A 99 -0.12 17.78 -1.00
CA THR A 99 -1.54 17.60 -1.27
C THR A 99 -2.07 18.73 -2.17
N PRO A 100 -3.24 18.58 -2.81
CA PRO A 100 -3.90 19.66 -3.55
C PRO A 100 -4.17 20.90 -2.69
N GLU A 101 -4.37 20.72 -1.39
CA GLU A 101 -4.55 21.77 -0.39
C GLU A 101 -3.22 22.42 0.05
N GLY A 102 -2.08 21.90 -0.43
CA GLY A 102 -0.74 22.45 -0.19
C GLY A 102 0.03 21.83 0.98
N GLU A 103 -0.57 20.91 1.74
CA GLU A 103 0.11 20.22 2.85
C GLU A 103 1.27 19.37 2.31
N PRO A 104 2.49 19.46 2.88
CA PRO A 104 3.59 18.58 2.50
C PRO A 104 3.38 17.16 3.03
N GLY A 105 4.20 16.22 2.56
CA GLY A 105 4.27 14.88 3.15
C GLY A 105 3.51 13.80 2.39
N LEU A 106 3.13 14.07 1.13
CA LEU A 106 2.50 13.07 0.28
C LEU A 106 3.58 12.21 -0.40
N ASN A 107 3.41 10.88 -0.37
CA ASN A 107 4.33 9.96 -1.03
C ASN A 107 4.30 10.16 -2.55
N TYR A 108 5.46 10.07 -3.22
CA TYR A 108 5.59 10.17 -4.67
C TYR A 108 4.64 9.21 -5.42
N LEU A 109 4.42 8.01 -4.89
CA LEU A 109 3.54 6.99 -5.45
C LEU A 109 2.10 7.04 -4.91
N CYS A 110 1.68 8.13 -4.28
CA CYS A 110 0.38 8.20 -3.59
C CYS A 110 -0.80 7.78 -4.48
N GLU A 111 -0.92 8.31 -5.70
CA GLU A 111 -2.03 7.95 -6.60
C GLU A 111 -1.95 6.48 -7.04
N GLY A 112 -0.74 5.95 -7.25
CA GLY A 112 -0.51 4.53 -7.54
C GLY A 112 -0.92 3.62 -6.39
N TYR A 113 -0.51 3.94 -5.16
CA TYR A 113 -0.95 3.20 -3.96
C TYR A 113 -2.46 3.26 -3.78
N ARG A 114 -3.07 4.44 -3.95
CA ARG A 114 -4.51 4.60 -3.86
C ARG A 114 -5.24 3.71 -4.87
N ALA A 115 -4.80 3.73 -6.13
CA ALA A 115 -5.39 2.90 -7.18
C ALA A 115 -5.22 1.40 -6.89
N PHE A 116 -4.00 0.97 -6.55
CA PHE A 116 -3.69 -0.43 -6.29
C PHE A 116 -4.48 -1.00 -5.09
N PHE A 117 -4.39 -0.35 -3.92
CA PHE A 117 -5.05 -0.84 -2.71
C PHE A 117 -6.58 -0.80 -2.81
N SER A 118 -7.13 0.17 -3.56
CA SER A 118 -8.56 0.19 -3.86
C SER A 118 -8.97 -0.97 -4.76
N HIS A 119 -8.17 -1.26 -5.78
CA HIS A 119 -8.44 -2.35 -6.73
C HIS A 119 -8.44 -3.72 -6.06
N ILE A 120 -7.45 -4.00 -5.20
CA ILE A 120 -7.35 -5.29 -4.52
C ILE A 120 -8.28 -5.41 -3.29
N GLY A 121 -9.03 -4.36 -2.94
CA GLY A 121 -9.74 -4.31 -1.67
C GLY A 121 -10.84 -5.37 -1.52
N THR A 122 -11.54 -5.72 -2.60
CA THR A 122 -12.54 -6.80 -2.60
C THR A 122 -11.90 -8.17 -2.39
N PRO A 123 -10.94 -8.62 -3.24
CA PRO A 123 -10.32 -9.93 -3.02
C PRO A 123 -9.59 -10.02 -1.68
N MET A 124 -8.99 -8.94 -1.17
CA MET A 124 -8.37 -8.96 0.17
C MET A 124 -9.39 -9.14 1.29
N ARG A 125 -10.59 -8.53 1.20
CA ARG A 125 -11.68 -8.76 2.18
C ARG A 125 -12.16 -10.20 2.16
N GLU A 126 -12.32 -10.78 0.96
CA GLU A 126 -12.71 -12.18 0.80
C GLU A 126 -11.65 -13.13 1.38
N MET A 127 -10.39 -12.92 1.01
CA MET A 127 -9.26 -13.68 1.57
C MET A 127 -9.21 -13.58 3.10
N ALA A 128 -9.42 -12.38 3.67
CA ALA A 128 -9.45 -12.20 5.11
C ALA A 128 -10.64 -12.92 5.76
N ALA A 129 -11.81 -12.94 5.12
CA ALA A 129 -12.98 -13.68 5.60
C ALA A 129 -12.74 -15.20 5.61
N GLU A 130 -12.09 -15.73 4.58
CA GLU A 130 -11.70 -17.15 4.52
C GLU A 130 -10.75 -17.52 5.66
N VAL A 131 -9.69 -16.73 5.87
CA VAL A 131 -8.72 -16.96 6.95
C VAL A 131 -9.38 -16.87 8.32
N ARG A 132 -10.24 -15.87 8.56
CA ARG A 132 -10.99 -15.75 9.83
C ARG A 132 -11.91 -16.94 10.08
N ALA A 133 -12.41 -17.59 9.03
CA ALA A 133 -13.22 -18.78 9.11
C ALA A 133 -12.39 -20.09 9.16
N GLY A 134 -11.07 -20.01 9.28
CA GLY A 134 -10.18 -21.18 9.32
C GLY A 134 -10.04 -21.91 7.99
N ARG A 135 -10.35 -21.24 6.87
CA ARG A 135 -10.28 -21.81 5.52
C ARG A 135 -9.11 -21.21 4.72
N PRO A 136 -8.66 -21.88 3.64
CA PRO A 136 -7.60 -21.34 2.80
C PRO A 136 -8.00 -20.04 2.10
N ALA A 137 -7.15 -19.00 2.20
CA ALA A 137 -7.35 -17.74 1.48
C ALA A 137 -7.46 -17.93 -0.04
N ALA A 138 -6.87 -19.00 -0.58
CA ALA A 138 -6.93 -19.37 -1.99
C ALA A 138 -8.36 -19.61 -2.52
N ASN A 139 -9.36 -19.79 -1.65
CA ASN A 139 -10.77 -19.90 -2.05
C ASN A 139 -11.29 -18.66 -2.77
N VAL A 140 -10.63 -17.49 -2.61
CA VAL A 140 -10.89 -16.29 -3.42
C VAL A 140 -10.83 -16.57 -4.93
N MET A 141 -10.01 -17.53 -5.35
CA MET A 141 -9.87 -17.88 -6.76
C MET A 141 -11.19 -18.42 -7.35
N LEU A 142 -12.04 -19.06 -6.55
CA LEU A 142 -13.35 -19.53 -7.00
C LEU A 142 -14.28 -18.34 -7.29
N SER A 143 -14.31 -17.35 -6.41
CA SER A 143 -15.07 -16.11 -6.58
C SER A 143 -14.62 -15.37 -7.84
N LEU A 144 -13.31 -15.14 -7.97
CA LEU A 144 -12.72 -14.45 -9.12
C LEU A 144 -12.97 -15.17 -10.46
N GLN A 145 -12.93 -16.50 -10.47
CA GLN A 145 -13.29 -17.30 -11.65
C GLN A 145 -14.76 -17.12 -12.03
N GLN A 146 -15.67 -17.16 -11.05
CA GLN A 146 -17.10 -16.95 -11.30
C GLN A 146 -17.39 -15.55 -11.86
N GLU A 147 -16.75 -14.52 -11.30
CA GLU A 147 -16.84 -13.15 -11.80
C GLU A 147 -16.29 -13.01 -13.23
N ALA A 148 -15.13 -13.62 -13.50
CA ALA A 148 -14.53 -13.62 -14.84
C ALA A 148 -15.46 -14.29 -15.87
N SER A 149 -15.98 -15.47 -15.56
CA SER A 149 -16.92 -16.18 -16.43
C SER A 149 -18.26 -15.44 -16.59
N ALA A 150 -18.74 -14.75 -15.55
CA ALA A 150 -19.93 -13.90 -15.66
C ALA A 150 -19.67 -12.70 -16.57
N ARG A 151 -18.49 -12.09 -16.46
CA ARG A 151 -18.05 -10.99 -17.31
C ARG A 151 -17.91 -11.42 -18.76
N GLU A 152 -17.25 -12.54 -19.05
CA GLU A 152 -17.16 -13.10 -20.40
C GLU A 152 -18.54 -13.36 -21.01
N ARG A 153 -19.46 -13.98 -20.24
CA ARG A 153 -20.84 -14.18 -20.67
C ARG A 153 -21.53 -12.86 -21.00
N SER A 154 -21.37 -11.82 -20.17
CA SER A 154 -21.96 -10.50 -20.43
C SER A 154 -21.49 -9.89 -21.76
N PHE A 155 -20.22 -10.07 -22.12
CA PHE A 155 -19.68 -9.65 -23.42
C PHE A 155 -20.17 -10.51 -24.57
N ALA A 156 -20.31 -11.82 -24.38
CA ALA A 156 -20.79 -12.75 -25.39
C ALA A 156 -22.28 -12.52 -25.74
N THR A 157 -23.09 -12.12 -24.76
CA THR A 157 -24.54 -11.87 -24.95
C THR A 157 -24.87 -10.41 -25.24
N ALA A 158 -23.91 -9.48 -25.19
CA ALA A 158 -24.15 -8.06 -25.40
C ALA A 158 -24.63 -7.78 -26.84
N GLY A 159 -25.80 -7.18 -26.97
CA GLY A 159 -26.33 -6.70 -28.23
C GLY A 159 -25.53 -5.53 -28.78
N ARG A 160 -25.51 -5.39 -30.11
CA ARG A 160 -24.73 -4.35 -30.81
C ARG A 160 -24.98 -2.92 -30.29
N ASN A 161 -26.21 -2.61 -29.90
CA ASN A 161 -26.61 -1.28 -29.44
C ASN A 161 -26.71 -1.15 -27.91
N ASP A 162 -26.48 -2.23 -27.16
CA ASP A 162 -26.55 -2.24 -25.71
C ASP A 162 -25.39 -1.46 -25.09
N PRO A 163 -25.49 -0.97 -23.85
CA PRO A 163 -24.35 -0.45 -23.12
C PRO A 163 -23.23 -1.49 -23.06
N CYS A 164 -21.98 -1.06 -23.26
CA CYS A 164 -20.84 -1.96 -23.23
C CYS A 164 -20.63 -2.50 -21.79
N PRO A 165 -20.50 -3.83 -21.59
CA PRO A 165 -20.31 -4.41 -20.25
C PRO A 165 -19.02 -4.00 -19.53
N CYS A 166 -18.09 -3.29 -20.19
CA CYS A 166 -16.90 -2.75 -19.56
C CYS A 166 -17.16 -1.50 -18.70
N GLY A 167 -18.37 -0.93 -18.74
CA GLY A 167 -18.72 0.27 -17.98
C GLY A 167 -18.25 1.60 -18.59
N SER A 168 -17.82 1.62 -19.86
CA SER A 168 -17.35 2.84 -20.53
C SER A 168 -18.44 3.89 -20.82
N GLY A 169 -19.72 3.55 -20.62
CA GLY A 169 -20.86 4.38 -21.02
C GLY A 169 -21.14 4.39 -22.54
N LEU A 170 -20.30 3.74 -23.35
CA LEU A 170 -20.49 3.62 -24.80
C LEU A 170 -21.38 2.44 -25.16
N LYS A 171 -22.05 2.50 -26.32
CA LYS A 171 -22.71 1.33 -26.91
C LYS A 171 -21.66 0.28 -27.29
N TYR A 172 -22.00 -1.01 -27.18
CA TYR A 172 -21.09 -2.13 -27.40
C TYR A 172 -20.35 -2.02 -28.75
N LYS A 173 -21.05 -1.72 -29.85
CA LYS A 173 -20.46 -1.51 -31.19
C LYS A 173 -19.43 -0.38 -31.31
N HIS A 174 -19.40 0.55 -30.37
CA HIS A 174 -18.47 1.67 -30.35
C HIS A 174 -17.36 1.49 -29.30
N CYS A 175 -17.31 0.31 -28.67
CA CYS A 175 -16.34 -0.03 -27.66
C CYS A 175 -15.78 -1.43 -27.97
N HIS A 176 -16.02 -2.43 -27.13
CA HIS A 176 -15.46 -3.78 -27.29
C HIS A 176 -16.04 -4.57 -28.47
N GLY A 177 -17.20 -4.16 -29.01
CA GLY A 177 -17.79 -4.69 -30.24
C GLY A 177 -17.39 -3.89 -31.50
N ALA A 178 -16.45 -2.93 -31.39
CA ALA A 178 -15.96 -2.18 -32.54
C ALA A 178 -15.13 -3.11 -33.43
N ARG A 179 -15.69 -3.48 -34.59
CA ARG A 179 -14.88 -4.04 -35.67
C ARG A 179 -14.02 -2.89 -36.20
N GLY A 180 -12.70 -3.07 -36.15
CA GLY A 180 -11.72 -2.03 -36.47
C GLY A 180 -12.13 -1.19 -37.67
N ARG A 181 -12.04 0.14 -37.53
CA ARG A 181 -12.03 1.02 -38.69
C ARG A 181 -10.72 0.74 -39.42
N SER A 182 -10.76 -0.13 -40.43
CA SER A 182 -9.81 -0.03 -41.53
C SER A 182 -10.04 1.31 -42.21
N ARG A 183 -9.28 2.32 -41.81
CA ARG A 183 -8.95 3.51 -42.60
C ARG A 183 -7.55 3.93 -42.27
#